data_AF-A0A6U4GXS4-F1
#
_entry.id   AF-A0A6U4GXS4-F1
#
_cell.length_a   1.000
_cell.length_b   1.000
_cell.length_c   1.000
_cell.angle_alpha   90.00
_cell.angle_beta   90.00
_cell.angle_gamma   90.00
#
_symmetry.space_group_name_H-M   'P 1'
#
loop_
_entity.id
_entity.type
_entity.pdbx_description
1 polymer ?
#
loop_
_entity_poly.entity_id
_entity_poly.type
_entity_poly.pdbx_seq_one_letter_code
_entity_poly.pdbx_strand_id
1 'polypeptide(L)'
;MAAVEGFMTPALEALRTGVAPVVAAFEPYNQYEHLDVAYVVEGVALMYLAWAAATLVCSVTPVFKNAPMYAAYCFVGMVPICMLTYEGLMSFHEPTPETVEGRTYDFYDASARICMIQIIYQVFGIGVAFIAQGTLLSTIMIVHHVCTLTLGFINLNPFVHYHIIFFGGVIELSNIPLSVMDIFKSFPELQDIAPALNNICRYLFAIFFLVLRVALWLTYGLRFHLDCIELLRTGTAHSNATVVINQVLNLILTAMQLLWASKVVKSLLKALGLTSSKKKSV
;
A
#
# COMPACT_ATOMS: atom_id res chain seq x y z
N MET A 1 14.57 10.43 -47.66
CA MET A 1 13.56 9.73 -46.83
C MET A 1 13.76 8.22 -46.79
N ALA A 2 14.22 7.55 -47.85
CA ALA A 2 14.47 6.10 -47.85
C ALA A 2 15.64 5.60 -46.95
N ALA A 3 16.52 6.48 -46.45
CA ALA A 3 17.68 6.10 -45.63
C ALA A 3 17.39 6.08 -44.10
N VAL A 4 16.22 6.56 -43.67
CA VAL A 4 15.83 6.58 -42.24
C VAL A 4 15.04 5.31 -41.87
N GLU A 5 14.37 4.68 -42.83
CA GLU A 5 13.57 3.46 -42.60
C GLU A 5 14.44 2.25 -42.23
N GLY A 6 15.64 2.11 -42.80
CA GLY A 6 16.53 0.96 -42.54
C GLY A 6 17.20 0.95 -41.16
N PHE A 7 17.27 2.10 -40.47
CA PHE A 7 17.90 2.20 -39.14
C PHE A 7 16.89 2.06 -38.00
N MET A 8 15.60 2.35 -38.25
CA MET A 8 14.55 2.19 -37.24
C MET A 8 14.07 0.75 -37.09
N THR A 9 14.16 -0.08 -38.13
CA THR A 9 13.65 -1.46 -38.07
C THR A 9 14.34 -2.32 -37.02
N PRO A 10 15.69 -2.38 -36.92
CA PRO A 10 16.35 -3.22 -35.93
C PRO A 10 16.17 -2.71 -34.49
N ALA A 11 16.09 -1.38 -34.30
CA ALA A 11 15.85 -0.78 -32.98
C ALA A 11 14.41 -1.03 -32.50
N LEU A 12 13.43 -0.97 -33.41
CA LEU A 12 12.04 -1.32 -33.13
C LEU A 12 11.88 -2.83 -32.91
N GLU A 13 12.62 -3.68 -33.65
CA GLU A 13 12.66 -5.13 -33.45
C GLU A 13 13.27 -5.48 -32.07
N ALA A 14 14.35 -4.81 -31.66
CA ALA A 14 14.98 -4.97 -30.35
C ALA A 14 14.09 -4.45 -29.19
N LEU A 15 13.33 -3.37 -29.42
CA LEU A 15 12.27 -2.92 -28.52
C LEU A 15 11.13 -3.94 -28.46
N ARG A 16 10.74 -4.54 -29.59
CA ARG A 16 9.70 -5.58 -29.63
C ARG A 16 10.13 -6.85 -28.91
N THR A 17 11.36 -7.33 -29.11
CA THR A 17 11.88 -8.55 -28.48
C THR A 17 12.29 -8.33 -27.01
N GLY A 18 12.61 -7.10 -26.62
CA GLY A 18 12.85 -6.72 -25.22
C GLY A 18 11.57 -6.44 -24.42
N VAL A 19 10.50 -5.98 -25.08
CA VAL A 19 9.20 -5.69 -24.45
C VAL A 19 8.24 -6.89 -24.54
N ALA A 20 8.39 -7.77 -25.53
CA ALA A 20 7.57 -8.98 -25.64
C ALA A 20 7.60 -9.89 -24.40
N PRO A 21 8.73 -10.11 -23.68
CA PRO A 21 8.73 -10.87 -22.44
C PRO A 21 8.00 -10.15 -21.30
N VAL A 22 8.01 -8.82 -21.31
CA VAL A 22 7.29 -7.99 -20.33
C VAL A 22 5.80 -8.03 -20.62
N VAL A 23 5.38 -7.93 -21.88
CA VAL A 23 3.97 -8.04 -22.30
C VAL A 23 3.45 -9.47 -22.15
N ALA A 24 4.26 -10.49 -22.42
CA ALA A 24 3.93 -11.89 -22.19
C ALA A 24 3.87 -12.24 -20.69
N ALA A 25 4.61 -11.54 -19.82
CA ALA A 25 4.40 -11.62 -18.37
C ALA A 25 3.03 -11.04 -17.91
N PHE A 26 2.34 -10.31 -18.80
CA PHE A 26 0.97 -9.84 -18.63
C PHE A 26 -0.04 -10.61 -19.51
N GLU A 27 0.37 -11.67 -20.24
CA GLU A 27 -0.61 -12.54 -20.89
C GLU A 27 -1.45 -13.23 -19.82
N PRO A 28 -2.79 -13.12 -19.89
CA PRO A 28 -3.67 -13.69 -18.88
C PRO A 28 -3.49 -15.21 -18.84
N TYR A 29 -3.05 -15.71 -17.69
CA TYR A 29 -3.13 -17.13 -17.38
C TYR A 29 -4.61 -17.50 -17.32
N ASN A 30 -5.10 -18.04 -18.44
CA ASN A 30 -6.47 -17.92 -18.96
C ASN A 30 -7.54 -18.75 -18.23
N GLN A 31 -7.37 -19.02 -16.94
CA GLN A 31 -8.30 -19.82 -16.13
C GLN A 31 -9.01 -18.99 -15.05
N TYR A 32 -8.70 -17.70 -14.95
CA TYR A 32 -8.98 -16.91 -13.77
C TYR A 32 -9.09 -15.40 -14.12
N GLU A 33 -10.19 -14.98 -14.75
CA GLU A 33 -10.54 -13.54 -14.83
C GLU A 33 -10.94 -13.05 -13.43
N HIS A 34 -9.96 -12.78 -12.57
CA HIS A 34 -10.17 -12.36 -11.19
C HIS A 34 -10.23 -10.85 -11.00
N LEU A 35 -9.75 -10.08 -11.98
CA LEU A 35 -9.97 -8.65 -11.99
C LEU A 35 -11.41 -8.38 -12.42
N ASP A 36 -12.27 -8.17 -11.42
CA ASP A 36 -13.56 -7.54 -11.66
C ASP A 36 -13.33 -6.05 -11.95
N VAL A 37 -13.12 -5.73 -13.22
CA VAL A 37 -12.88 -4.35 -13.69
C VAL A 37 -14.05 -3.45 -13.31
N ALA A 38 -15.29 -3.96 -13.37
CA ALA A 38 -16.47 -3.21 -12.99
C ALA A 38 -16.41 -2.85 -11.50
N TYR A 39 -16.12 -3.84 -10.63
CA TYR A 39 -15.94 -3.61 -9.20
C TYR A 39 -14.87 -2.55 -8.89
N VAL A 40 -13.71 -2.60 -9.57
CA VAL A 40 -12.65 -1.61 -9.36
C VAL A 40 -13.06 -0.22 -9.83
N VAL A 41 -13.68 -0.10 -11.02
CA VAL A 41 -14.13 1.19 -11.56
C VAL A 41 -15.23 1.79 -10.69
N GLU A 42 -16.22 1.00 -10.30
CA GLU A 42 -17.31 1.41 -9.41
C GLU A 42 -16.77 1.82 -8.03
N GLY A 43 -15.84 1.05 -7.48
CA GLY A 43 -15.20 1.36 -6.21
C GLY A 43 -14.45 2.70 -6.26
N VAL A 44 -13.65 2.94 -7.30
CA VAL A 44 -12.94 4.22 -7.50
C VAL A 44 -13.94 5.37 -7.64
N ALA A 45 -14.98 5.21 -8.47
CA ALA A 45 -16.01 6.24 -8.66
C ALA A 45 -16.73 6.56 -7.33
N LEU A 46 -17.10 5.54 -6.57
CA LEU A 46 -17.75 5.68 -5.27
C LEU A 46 -16.86 6.42 -4.27
N MET A 47 -15.56 6.13 -4.23
CA MET A 47 -14.62 6.85 -3.37
C MET A 47 -14.54 8.33 -3.71
N TYR A 48 -14.47 8.69 -4.99
CA TYR A 48 -14.46 10.10 -5.42
C TYR A 48 -15.78 10.81 -5.11
N LEU A 49 -16.93 10.16 -5.32
CA LEU A 49 -18.24 10.71 -4.99
C LEU A 49 -18.38 10.92 -3.47
N ALA A 50 -17.99 9.93 -2.67
CA ALA A 50 -18.00 10.03 -1.21
C ALA A 50 -17.08 11.17 -0.73
N TRP A 51 -15.89 11.31 -1.33
CA TRP A 51 -14.96 12.38 -1.02
C TRP A 51 -15.50 13.77 -1.38
N ALA A 52 -16.15 13.93 -2.54
CA ALA A 52 -16.80 15.17 -2.92
C ALA A 52 -17.92 15.55 -1.93
N ALA A 53 -18.79 14.59 -1.58
CA ALA A 53 -19.85 14.81 -0.61
C ALA A 53 -19.29 15.15 0.79
N ALA A 54 -18.28 14.40 1.27
CA ALA A 54 -17.63 14.66 2.54
C ALA A 54 -16.91 16.03 2.55
N THR A 55 -16.35 16.47 1.42
CA THR A 55 -15.75 17.80 1.29
C THR A 55 -16.78 18.90 1.50
N LEU A 56 -17.99 18.76 0.95
CA LEU A 56 -19.07 19.73 1.18
C LEU A 56 -19.43 19.82 2.67
N VAL A 57 -19.57 18.68 3.35
CA VAL A 57 -19.83 18.65 4.80
C VAL A 57 -18.67 19.28 5.59
N CYS A 58 -17.42 18.95 5.25
CA CYS A 58 -16.24 19.50 5.92
C CYS A 58 -16.10 21.01 5.69
N SER A 59 -16.55 21.53 4.54
CA SER A 59 -16.45 22.96 4.20
C SER A 59 -17.31 23.85 5.10
N VAL A 60 -18.41 23.31 5.63
CA VAL A 60 -19.31 24.02 6.57
C VAL A 60 -19.06 23.67 8.03
N THR A 61 -18.20 22.68 8.30
CA THR A 61 -17.87 22.25 9.66
C THR A 61 -16.76 23.14 10.23
N PRO A 62 -16.97 23.85 11.36
CA PRO A 62 -16.03 24.84 11.87
C PRO A 62 -14.60 24.34 12.06
N VAL A 63 -14.42 23.07 12.47
CA VAL A 63 -13.11 22.45 12.68
C VAL A 63 -12.37 22.17 11.36
N PHE A 64 -13.10 21.84 10.29
CA PHE A 64 -12.51 21.36 9.03
C PHE A 64 -12.51 22.39 7.91
N LYS A 65 -13.24 23.50 8.06
CA LYS A 65 -13.46 24.50 6.99
C LYS A 65 -12.19 25.07 6.37
N ASN A 66 -11.06 25.04 7.09
CA ASN A 66 -9.78 25.56 6.60
C ASN A 66 -9.04 24.57 5.70
N ALA A 67 -9.36 23.27 5.76
CA ALA A 67 -8.79 22.23 4.91
C ALA A 67 -9.81 21.10 4.63
N PRO A 68 -10.97 21.42 4.03
CA PRO A 68 -12.10 20.49 3.98
C PRO A 68 -11.84 19.27 3.10
N MET A 69 -11.11 19.45 1.99
CA MET A 69 -10.72 18.35 1.09
C MET A 69 -9.79 17.35 1.77
N TYR A 70 -8.87 17.83 2.61
CA TYR A 70 -7.96 16.99 3.36
C TYR A 70 -8.71 16.23 4.47
N ALA A 71 -9.60 16.91 5.21
CA ALA A 71 -10.46 16.25 6.18
C ALA A 71 -11.29 15.13 5.54
N ALA A 72 -11.95 15.43 4.41
CA ALA A 72 -12.72 14.47 3.64
C ALA A 72 -11.86 13.28 3.19
N TYR A 73 -10.64 13.51 2.73
CA TYR A 73 -9.70 12.45 2.37
C TYR A 73 -9.41 11.52 3.55
N CYS A 74 -9.14 12.08 4.74
CA CYS A 74 -8.89 11.26 5.93
C CYS A 74 -10.10 10.39 6.31
N PHE A 75 -11.32 10.92 6.22
CA PHE A 75 -12.53 10.15 6.54
C PHE A 75 -12.84 9.07 5.51
N VAL A 76 -12.79 9.41 4.23
CA VAL A 76 -13.10 8.47 3.15
C VAL A 76 -12.01 7.41 3.00
N GLY A 77 -10.74 7.80 3.15
CA GLY A 77 -9.60 6.88 3.13
C GLY A 77 -9.59 5.86 4.27
N MET A 78 -10.26 6.15 5.40
CA MET A 78 -10.39 5.19 6.50
C MET A 78 -11.19 3.95 6.10
N VAL A 79 -12.17 4.09 5.19
CA VAL A 79 -13.05 2.98 4.78
C VAL A 79 -12.26 1.83 4.16
N PRO A 80 -11.46 2.01 3.09
CA PRO A 80 -10.65 0.92 2.54
C PRO A 80 -9.61 0.40 3.52
N ILE A 81 -9.02 1.24 4.38
CA ILE A 81 -8.08 0.78 5.43
C ILE A 81 -8.76 -0.23 6.37
N CYS A 82 -9.98 0.08 6.82
CA CYS A 82 -10.77 -0.82 7.66
C CYS A 82 -11.16 -2.10 6.92
N MET A 83 -11.53 -2.02 5.63
CA MET A 83 -11.84 -3.19 4.82
C MET A 83 -10.63 -4.10 4.63
N LEU A 84 -9.46 -3.54 4.29
CA LEU A 84 -8.21 -4.29 4.15
C LEU A 84 -7.81 -4.97 5.47
N THR A 85 -7.93 -4.23 6.57
CA THR A 85 -7.68 -4.76 7.92
C THR A 85 -8.62 -5.93 8.23
N TYR A 86 -9.91 -5.78 7.93
CA TYR A 86 -10.90 -6.83 8.13
C TYR A 86 -10.57 -8.08 7.32
N GLU A 87 -10.35 -7.94 6.01
CA GLU A 87 -10.00 -9.07 5.13
C GLU A 87 -8.72 -9.76 5.60
N GLY A 88 -7.70 -8.98 5.97
CA GLY A 88 -6.46 -9.52 6.51
C GLY A 88 -6.68 -10.33 7.78
N LEU A 89 -7.29 -9.74 8.82
CA LEU A 89 -7.48 -10.41 10.11
C LEU A 89 -8.41 -11.63 10.01
N MET A 90 -9.44 -11.55 9.17
CA MET A 90 -10.41 -12.64 8.95
C MET A 90 -9.93 -13.70 7.96
N SER A 91 -8.72 -13.60 7.40
CA SER A 91 -8.16 -14.66 6.54
C SER A 91 -6.78 -15.12 7.00
N PHE A 92 -6.21 -14.43 8.00
CA PHE A 92 -4.92 -14.75 8.58
C PHE A 92 -5.03 -15.67 9.79
N HIS A 93 -5.84 -16.72 9.69
CA HIS A 93 -6.11 -17.66 10.80
C HIS A 93 -5.80 -19.14 10.47
N GLU A 94 -5.36 -19.44 9.24
CA GLU A 94 -5.11 -20.82 8.79
C GLU A 94 -3.64 -21.24 8.88
N PRO A 95 -3.35 -22.55 8.99
CA PRO A 95 -2.00 -23.06 8.83
C PRO A 95 -1.42 -22.60 7.50
N THR A 96 -0.22 -22.02 7.57
CA THR A 96 0.55 -21.65 6.39
C THR A 96 0.71 -22.85 5.46
N PRO A 97 0.36 -22.75 4.16
CA PRO A 97 0.61 -23.85 3.23
C PRO A 97 2.06 -24.29 3.31
N GLU A 98 2.31 -25.60 3.34
CA GLU A 98 3.64 -26.14 3.56
C GLU A 98 4.55 -25.96 2.33
N THR A 99 3.96 -26.00 1.12
CA THR A 99 4.68 -25.90 -0.14
C THR A 99 4.87 -24.45 -0.59
N VAL A 100 5.94 -24.21 -1.36
CA VAL A 100 6.17 -22.89 -2.01
C VAL A 100 5.05 -22.59 -2.99
N GLU A 101 4.67 -23.59 -3.80
CA GLU A 101 3.58 -23.50 -4.76
C GLU A 101 2.27 -23.08 -4.08
N GLY A 102 1.90 -23.72 -2.96
CA GLY A 102 0.66 -23.36 -2.25
C GLY A 102 0.67 -21.94 -1.68
N ARG A 103 1.82 -21.45 -1.20
CA ARG A 103 1.92 -20.06 -0.73
C ARG A 103 1.95 -19.02 -1.85
N THR A 104 2.32 -19.42 -3.06
CA THR A 104 2.59 -18.48 -4.16
C THR A 104 1.53 -18.50 -5.25
N TYR A 105 0.93 -19.64 -5.56
CA TYR A 105 0.02 -19.78 -6.70
C TYR A 105 -1.36 -20.30 -6.34
N ASP A 106 -1.57 -20.83 -5.13
CA ASP A 106 -2.94 -21.14 -4.71
C ASP A 106 -3.78 -19.86 -4.65
N PHE A 107 -5.02 -19.99 -5.09
CA PHE A 107 -5.97 -18.91 -5.08
C PHE A 107 -6.61 -18.75 -3.70
N TYR A 108 -6.86 -17.50 -3.32
CA TYR A 108 -7.47 -17.12 -2.06
C TYR A 108 -8.39 -15.93 -2.32
N ASP A 109 -9.68 -16.09 -2.07
CA ASP A 109 -10.68 -15.03 -2.35
C ASP A 109 -10.33 -13.71 -1.63
N ALA A 110 -9.89 -13.80 -0.37
CA ALA A 110 -9.50 -12.64 0.41
C ALA A 110 -8.30 -11.91 -0.20
N SER A 111 -7.37 -12.63 -0.81
CA SER A 111 -6.20 -12.03 -1.48
C SER A 111 -6.62 -11.22 -2.69
N ALA A 112 -7.51 -11.78 -3.52
CA ALA A 112 -8.07 -11.06 -4.67
C ALA A 112 -8.83 -9.80 -4.22
N ARG A 113 -9.66 -9.89 -3.17
CA ARG A 113 -10.35 -8.73 -2.59
C ARG A 113 -9.37 -7.69 -2.04
N ILE A 114 -8.34 -8.10 -1.29
CA ILE A 114 -7.29 -7.20 -0.79
C ILE A 114 -6.60 -6.48 -1.95
N CYS A 115 -6.21 -7.19 -3.01
CA CYS A 115 -5.59 -6.60 -4.20
C CYS A 115 -6.52 -5.57 -4.88
N MET A 116 -7.80 -5.90 -5.08
CA MET A 116 -8.77 -4.98 -5.67
C MET A 116 -9.02 -3.74 -4.79
N ILE A 117 -9.19 -3.91 -3.47
CA ILE A 117 -9.36 -2.79 -2.54
C ILE A 117 -8.10 -1.91 -2.50
N GLN A 118 -6.90 -2.51 -2.54
CA GLN A 118 -5.65 -1.76 -2.68
C GLN A 118 -5.66 -0.95 -3.97
N ILE A 119 -5.93 -1.55 -5.14
CA ILE A 119 -5.98 -0.81 -6.42
C ILE A 119 -6.95 0.38 -6.32
N ILE A 120 -8.18 0.14 -5.83
CA ILE A 120 -9.19 1.19 -5.64
C ILE A 120 -8.64 2.32 -4.75
N TYR A 121 -8.09 1.97 -3.59
CA TYR A 121 -7.58 2.92 -2.61
C TYR A 121 -6.37 3.71 -3.14
N GLN A 122 -5.43 3.06 -3.81
CA GLN A 122 -4.23 3.72 -4.32
C GLN A 122 -4.56 4.66 -5.50
N VAL A 123 -5.45 4.26 -6.42
CA VAL A 123 -5.91 5.14 -7.51
C VAL A 123 -6.63 6.36 -6.96
N PHE A 124 -7.50 6.18 -5.97
CA PHE A 124 -8.16 7.29 -5.26
C PHE A 124 -7.14 8.19 -4.56
N GLY A 125 -6.25 7.62 -3.75
CA GLY A 125 -5.29 8.36 -2.94
C GLY A 125 -4.32 9.18 -3.77
N ILE A 126 -3.78 8.62 -4.87
CA ILE A 126 -2.91 9.34 -5.79
C ILE A 126 -3.66 10.52 -6.43
N GLY A 127 -4.86 10.31 -6.95
CA GLY A 127 -5.59 11.38 -7.62
C GLY A 127 -6.01 12.49 -6.65
N VAL A 128 -6.48 12.16 -5.45
CA VAL A 128 -6.77 13.17 -4.42
C VAL A 128 -5.50 13.91 -3.99
N ALA A 129 -4.35 13.25 -3.88
CA ALA A 129 -3.09 13.93 -3.55
C ALA A 129 -2.74 15.01 -4.59
N PHE A 130 -2.94 14.73 -5.89
CA PHE A 130 -2.73 15.72 -6.97
C PHE A 130 -3.77 16.86 -6.95
N ILE A 131 -5.03 16.57 -6.61
CA ILE A 131 -6.11 17.56 -6.62
C ILE A 131 -6.06 18.46 -5.37
N ALA A 132 -5.92 17.88 -4.18
CA ALA A 132 -5.97 18.61 -2.92
C ALA A 132 -4.67 19.37 -2.59
N GLN A 133 -3.56 19.02 -3.27
CA GLN A 133 -2.21 19.59 -3.10
C GLN A 133 -1.71 19.55 -1.63
N GLY A 134 -0.47 19.97 -1.39
CA GLY A 134 0.09 20.08 -0.03
C GLY A 134 0.78 18.81 0.50
N THR A 135 0.61 18.51 1.79
CA THR A 135 1.35 17.47 2.54
C THR A 135 1.11 16.04 2.05
N LEU A 136 0.06 15.83 1.24
CA LEU A 136 -0.26 14.55 0.61
C LEU A 136 0.75 14.15 -0.49
N LEU A 137 1.45 15.11 -1.09
CA LEU A 137 2.36 14.90 -2.24
C LEU A 137 3.84 14.74 -1.85
N SER A 138 4.14 14.15 -0.68
CA SER A 138 5.54 13.84 -0.39
C SER A 138 6.07 12.76 -1.35
N THR A 139 7.28 12.93 -1.89
CA THR A 139 7.88 11.97 -2.83
C THR A 139 7.88 10.55 -2.29
N ILE A 140 8.17 10.38 -0.99
CA ILE A 140 8.15 9.08 -0.34
C ILE A 140 6.75 8.45 -0.35
N MET A 141 5.69 9.22 -0.12
CA MET A 141 4.32 8.69 -0.19
C MET A 141 3.91 8.37 -1.62
N ILE A 142 4.30 9.18 -2.62
CA ILE A 142 4.01 8.85 -4.02
C ILE A 142 4.68 7.52 -4.41
N VAL A 143 5.96 7.32 -4.04
CA VAL A 143 6.65 6.04 -4.25
C VAL A 143 5.93 4.90 -3.54
N HIS A 144 5.48 5.10 -2.29
CA HIS A 144 4.68 4.12 -1.57
C HIS A 144 3.43 3.71 -2.35
N HIS A 145 2.60 4.68 -2.75
CA HIS A 145 1.34 4.45 -3.44
C HIS A 145 1.55 3.76 -4.80
N VAL A 146 2.58 4.14 -5.54
CA VAL A 146 2.93 3.49 -6.83
C VAL A 146 3.38 2.04 -6.60
N CYS A 147 4.20 1.78 -5.57
CA CYS A 147 4.62 0.41 -5.24
C CYS A 147 3.44 -0.46 -4.86
N THR A 148 2.57 0.01 -3.96
CA THR A 148 1.39 -0.76 -3.50
C THR A 148 0.37 -0.96 -4.61
N LEU A 149 0.14 0.03 -5.47
CA LEU A 149 -0.73 -0.10 -6.65
C LEU A 149 -0.21 -1.16 -7.62
N THR A 150 1.10 -1.10 -7.92
CA THR A 150 1.75 -2.05 -8.83
C THR A 150 1.69 -3.48 -8.27
N LEU A 151 1.94 -3.65 -6.96
CA LEU A 151 1.81 -4.94 -6.29
C LEU A 151 0.35 -5.43 -6.30
N GLY A 152 -0.63 -4.55 -6.13
CA GLY A 152 -2.06 -4.90 -6.21
C GLY A 152 -2.42 -5.48 -7.58
N PHE A 153 -1.92 -4.91 -8.68
CA PHE A 153 -2.14 -5.45 -10.02
C PHE A 153 -1.38 -6.77 -10.26
N ILE A 154 -0.11 -6.83 -9.88
CA ILE A 154 0.74 -8.02 -10.09
C ILE A 154 0.18 -9.22 -9.33
N ASN A 155 -0.24 -9.01 -8.08
CA ASN A 155 -0.69 -10.09 -7.20
C ASN A 155 -2.16 -10.46 -7.41
N LEU A 156 -2.85 -9.90 -8.40
CA LEU A 156 -4.25 -10.24 -8.67
C LEU A 156 -4.40 -11.47 -9.58
N ASN A 157 -3.42 -11.70 -10.46
CA ASN A 157 -3.26 -12.97 -11.17
C ASN A 157 -2.46 -13.88 -10.26
N PRO A 158 -3.02 -14.99 -9.73
CA PRO A 158 -2.67 -15.55 -8.44
C PRO A 158 -1.17 -15.69 -8.25
N PHE A 159 -0.59 -14.70 -7.59
CA PHE A 159 0.82 -14.63 -7.27
C PHE A 159 0.98 -14.08 -5.87
N VAL A 160 1.67 -14.87 -5.04
CA VAL A 160 1.94 -14.61 -3.62
C VAL A 160 0.68 -14.30 -2.81
N HIS A 161 -0.46 -14.89 -3.18
CA HIS A 161 -1.75 -14.66 -2.54
C HIS A 161 -1.70 -14.96 -1.03
N TYR A 162 -1.14 -16.08 -0.59
CA TYR A 162 -1.04 -16.33 0.85
C TYR A 162 -0.28 -15.20 1.59
N HIS A 163 0.79 -14.69 0.97
CA HIS A 163 1.59 -13.59 1.54
C HIS A 163 0.85 -12.25 1.52
N ILE A 164 0.02 -11.97 0.51
CA ILE A 164 -0.69 -10.68 0.40
C ILE A 164 -1.76 -10.51 1.49
N ILE A 165 -2.29 -11.59 2.06
CA ILE A 165 -3.21 -11.51 3.21
C ILE A 165 -2.54 -10.74 4.36
N PHE A 166 -1.27 -11.04 4.63
CA PHE A 166 -0.48 -10.32 5.62
C PHE A 166 -0.07 -8.93 5.11
N PHE A 167 0.62 -8.87 3.97
CA PHE A 167 1.25 -7.63 3.47
C PHE A 167 0.29 -6.56 2.96
N GLY A 168 -0.89 -6.95 2.50
CA GLY A 168 -1.92 -6.05 1.99
C GLY A 168 -3.10 -5.86 2.94
N GLY A 169 -3.29 -6.80 3.90
CA GLY A 169 -4.41 -6.79 4.84
C GLY A 169 -4.00 -6.55 6.29
N VAL A 170 -3.36 -7.53 6.94
CA VAL A 170 -3.07 -7.47 8.40
C VAL A 170 -2.29 -6.22 8.79
N ILE A 171 -1.30 -5.83 8.00
CA ILE A 171 -0.45 -4.68 8.30
C ILE A 171 -1.18 -3.33 8.22
N GLU A 172 -2.36 -3.28 7.59
CA GLU A 172 -3.22 -2.10 7.53
C GLU A 172 -3.87 -1.77 8.89
N LEU A 173 -3.89 -2.71 9.84
CA LEU A 173 -4.39 -2.44 11.20
C LEU A 173 -3.65 -1.25 11.85
N SER A 174 -2.36 -1.10 11.58
CA SER A 174 -1.58 0.04 12.09
C SER A 174 -1.95 1.37 11.43
N ASN A 175 -2.52 1.36 10.22
CA ASN A 175 -2.95 2.58 9.52
C ASN A 175 -4.23 3.18 10.11
N ILE A 176 -5.06 2.40 10.84
CA ILE A 176 -6.26 2.92 11.52
C ILE A 176 -5.88 3.97 12.59
N PRO A 177 -5.10 3.66 13.64
CA PRO A 177 -4.72 4.67 14.62
C PRO A 177 -3.83 5.77 14.03
N LEU A 178 -3.01 5.46 13.01
CA LEU A 178 -2.25 6.48 12.28
C LEU A 178 -3.15 7.53 11.63
N SER A 179 -4.18 7.08 10.92
CA SER A 179 -5.10 7.97 10.22
C SER A 179 -5.84 8.88 11.19
N VAL A 180 -6.23 8.36 12.36
CA VAL A 180 -6.80 9.19 13.44
C VAL A 180 -5.77 10.21 13.93
N MET A 181 -4.53 9.81 14.20
CA MET A 181 -3.48 10.74 14.62
C MET A 181 -3.23 11.84 13.59
N ASP A 182 -3.22 11.51 12.30
CA ASP A 182 -3.00 12.49 11.23
C ASP A 182 -4.14 13.51 11.15
N ILE A 183 -5.37 13.11 11.45
CA ILE A 183 -6.50 14.03 11.64
C ILE A 183 -6.22 14.99 12.81
N PHE A 184 -5.89 14.48 14.00
CA PHE A 184 -5.58 15.33 15.17
C PHE A 184 -4.40 16.27 14.92
N LYS A 185 -3.39 15.83 14.17
CA LYS A 185 -2.22 16.63 13.80
C LYS A 185 -2.58 17.75 12.83
N SER A 186 -3.53 17.51 11.94
CA SER A 186 -3.93 18.46 10.90
C SER A 186 -5.01 19.44 11.37
N PHE A 187 -5.79 19.05 12.37
CA PHE A 187 -6.84 19.85 13.01
C PHE A 187 -6.61 19.90 14.52
N PRO A 188 -5.68 20.76 14.99
CA PRO A 188 -5.27 20.81 16.40
C PRO A 188 -6.40 21.08 17.38
N GLU A 189 -7.47 21.74 16.96
CA GLU A 189 -8.68 21.99 17.76
C GLU A 189 -9.29 20.69 18.29
N LEU A 190 -9.13 19.58 17.56
CA LEU A 190 -9.57 18.26 18.03
C LEU A 190 -8.77 17.78 19.23
N GLN A 191 -7.50 18.17 19.37
CA GLN A 191 -6.66 17.76 20.50
C GLN A 191 -7.17 18.34 21.82
N ASP A 192 -7.82 19.51 21.78
CA ASP A 192 -8.46 20.11 22.96
C ASP A 192 -9.78 19.40 23.30
N ILE A 193 -10.49 18.90 22.29
CA ILE A 193 -11.78 18.20 22.45
C ILE A 193 -11.58 16.77 22.96
N ALA A 194 -10.61 16.05 22.39
CA ALA A 194 -10.40 14.62 22.67
C ALA A 194 -8.89 14.27 22.85
N PRO A 195 -8.19 14.89 23.81
CA PRO A 195 -6.75 14.66 24.03
C PRO A 195 -6.44 13.20 24.38
N ALA A 196 -7.34 12.54 25.12
CA ALA A 196 -7.20 11.14 25.50
C ALA A 196 -7.20 10.22 24.27
N LEU A 197 -8.11 10.44 23.31
CA LEU A 197 -8.19 9.66 22.08
C LEU A 197 -6.92 9.82 21.24
N ASN A 198 -6.43 11.06 21.06
CA ASN A 198 -5.17 11.32 20.37
C ASN A 198 -4.01 10.54 21.00
N ASN A 199 -3.88 10.58 22.33
CA ASN A 199 -2.81 9.86 23.03
C ASN A 199 -2.95 8.33 22.90
N ILE A 200 -4.16 7.79 23.01
CA ILE A 200 -4.42 6.36 22.80
C ILE A 200 -4.00 5.95 21.39
N CYS A 201 -4.44 6.67 20.36
CA CYS A 201 -4.06 6.39 18.97
C CYS A 201 -2.55 6.47 18.76
N ARG A 202 -1.85 7.42 19.39
CA ARG A 202 -0.38 7.52 19.36
C ARG A 202 0.32 6.28 19.89
N TYR A 203 -0.14 5.77 21.04
CA TYR A 203 0.45 4.56 21.61
C TYR A 203 0.09 3.31 20.79
N LEU A 204 -1.17 3.17 20.37
CA LEU A 204 -1.61 2.04 19.54
C LEU A 204 -0.88 2.01 18.21
N PHE A 205 -0.75 3.14 17.53
CA PHE A 205 0.03 3.24 16.29
C PHE A 205 1.47 2.80 16.51
N ALA A 206 2.13 3.30 17.55
CA ALA A 206 3.52 2.95 17.81
C ALA A 206 3.70 1.44 18.07
N ILE A 207 2.79 0.84 18.85
CA ILE A 207 2.80 -0.61 19.13
C ILE A 207 2.55 -1.40 17.85
N PHE A 208 1.45 -1.12 17.14
CA PHE A 208 1.09 -1.86 15.93
C PHE A 208 2.11 -1.68 14.81
N PHE A 209 2.69 -0.48 14.66
CA PHE A 209 3.72 -0.24 13.66
C PHE A 209 4.98 -1.08 13.95
N LEU A 210 5.49 -1.07 15.19
CA LEU A 210 6.69 -1.83 15.53
C LEU A 210 6.45 -3.34 15.50
N VAL A 211 5.29 -3.82 15.96
CA VAL A 211 4.98 -5.25 15.95
C VAL A 211 4.67 -5.74 14.53
N LEU A 212 3.68 -5.14 13.86
CA LEU A 212 3.19 -5.64 12.57
C LEU A 212 4.13 -5.25 11.42
N ARG A 213 4.55 -3.98 11.34
CA ARG A 213 5.29 -3.45 10.19
C ARG A 213 6.81 -3.54 10.31
N VAL A 214 7.34 -3.92 11.47
CA VAL A 214 8.78 -4.19 11.64
C VAL A 214 9.01 -5.65 12.00
N ALA A 215 8.58 -6.10 13.18
CA ALA A 215 8.91 -7.45 13.63
C ALA A 215 8.28 -8.54 12.75
N LEU A 216 6.96 -8.50 12.56
CA LEU A 216 6.26 -9.50 11.75
C LEU A 216 6.54 -9.30 10.25
N TRP A 217 6.57 -8.06 9.74
CA TRP A 217 6.93 -7.77 8.35
C TRP A 217 8.27 -8.38 7.95
N LEU A 218 9.32 -8.21 8.76
CA LEU A 218 10.63 -8.80 8.44
C LEU A 218 10.61 -10.33 8.52
N THR A 219 9.83 -10.90 9.45
CA THR A 219 9.72 -12.35 9.64
C THR A 219 8.99 -13.01 8.46
N TYR A 220 7.79 -12.52 8.11
CA TYR A 220 7.03 -13.01 6.96
C TYR A 220 7.70 -12.61 5.64
N GLY A 221 8.39 -11.46 5.60
CA GLY A 221 9.18 -10.97 4.47
C GLY A 221 10.33 -11.90 4.13
N LEU A 222 11.04 -12.41 5.13
CA LEU A 222 12.08 -13.42 4.91
C LEU A 222 11.50 -14.67 4.24
N ARG A 223 10.36 -15.18 4.71
CA ARG A 223 9.72 -16.36 4.11
C ARG A 223 9.29 -16.09 2.66
N PHE A 224 8.62 -14.97 2.43
CA PHE A 224 8.25 -14.53 1.08
C PHE A 224 9.46 -14.45 0.13
N HIS A 225 10.55 -13.82 0.58
CA HIS A 225 11.77 -13.73 -0.23
C HIS A 225 12.39 -15.09 -0.53
N LEU A 226 12.41 -16.01 0.45
CA LEU A 226 12.90 -17.37 0.24
C LEU A 226 12.05 -18.14 -0.77
N ASP A 227 10.72 -18.00 -0.70
CA ASP A 227 9.80 -18.60 -1.67
C ASP A 227 10.06 -18.08 -3.09
N CYS A 228 10.22 -16.77 -3.26
CA CYS A 228 10.56 -16.18 -4.56
C CYS A 228 11.93 -16.63 -5.09
N ILE A 229 12.94 -16.75 -4.22
CA ILE A 229 14.25 -17.29 -4.60
C ILE A 229 14.14 -18.75 -5.05
N GLU A 230 13.34 -19.56 -4.36
CA GLU A 230 13.11 -20.95 -4.74
C GLU A 230 12.50 -21.03 -6.14
N LEU A 231 11.43 -20.28 -6.41
CA LEU A 231 10.77 -20.24 -7.73
C LEU A 231 11.74 -19.90 -8.86
N LEU A 232 12.64 -18.94 -8.65
CA LEU A 232 13.66 -18.56 -9.63
C LEU A 232 14.72 -19.65 -9.80
N ARG A 233 15.13 -20.28 -8.70
CA ARG A 233 16.19 -21.31 -8.70
C ARG A 233 15.74 -22.60 -9.37
N THR A 234 14.50 -23.03 -9.14
CA THR A 234 13.93 -24.26 -9.71
C THR A 234 13.37 -24.05 -11.11
N GLY A 235 13.23 -22.81 -11.57
CA GLY A 235 12.60 -22.49 -12.85
C GLY A 235 11.08 -22.71 -12.85
N THR A 236 10.44 -22.73 -11.67
CA THR A 236 8.98 -22.89 -11.53
C THR A 236 8.26 -21.55 -11.38
N ALA A 237 8.97 -20.43 -11.54
CA ALA A 237 8.35 -19.12 -11.71
C ALA A 237 7.51 -19.07 -13.00
N HIS A 238 6.23 -18.68 -12.93
CA HIS A 238 5.44 -18.44 -14.15
C HIS A 238 6.05 -17.29 -14.98
N SER A 239 6.64 -16.31 -14.30
CA SER A 239 7.34 -15.17 -14.90
C SER A 239 8.45 -14.71 -13.96
N ASN A 240 9.70 -14.86 -14.39
CA ASN A 240 10.86 -14.35 -13.66
C ASN A 240 10.77 -12.83 -13.47
N ALA A 241 10.25 -12.11 -14.46
CA ALA A 241 10.07 -10.66 -14.37
C ALA A 241 9.10 -10.28 -13.25
N THR A 242 7.95 -10.96 -13.16
CA THR A 242 6.94 -10.73 -12.13
C THR A 242 7.51 -10.97 -10.73
N VAL A 243 8.25 -12.08 -10.54
CA VAL A 243 8.91 -12.40 -9.27
C VAL A 243 9.93 -11.32 -8.89
N VAL A 244 10.81 -10.92 -9.82
CA VAL A 244 11.85 -9.91 -9.57
C VAL A 244 11.26 -8.54 -9.25
N ILE A 245 10.25 -8.10 -10.02
CA ILE A 245 9.58 -6.82 -9.77
C ILE A 245 8.93 -6.82 -8.39
N ASN A 246 8.21 -7.88 -8.03
CA ASN A 246 7.57 -7.99 -6.72
C ASN A 246 8.60 -7.92 -5.57
N GLN A 247 9.71 -8.65 -5.69
CA GLN A 247 10.82 -8.61 -4.75
C GLN A 247 11.40 -7.20 -4.59
N VAL A 248 11.67 -6.50 -5.69
CA VAL A 248 12.22 -5.13 -5.65
C VAL A 248 11.25 -4.17 -4.97
N LEU A 249 9.96 -4.20 -5.34
CA LEU A 249 8.94 -3.34 -4.74
C LEU A 249 8.77 -3.62 -3.24
N ASN A 250 8.78 -4.90 -2.83
CA ASN A 250 8.71 -5.27 -1.42
C ASN A 250 9.95 -4.81 -0.63
N LEU A 251 11.15 -4.88 -1.21
CA LEU A 251 12.37 -4.37 -0.59
C LEU A 251 12.34 -2.83 -0.43
N ILE A 252 11.81 -2.10 -1.42
CA ILE A 252 11.58 -0.66 -1.32
C ILE A 252 10.63 -0.36 -0.16
N LEU A 253 9.49 -1.05 -0.10
CA LEU A 253 8.53 -0.90 0.98
C LEU A 253 9.15 -1.23 2.35
N THR A 254 9.95 -2.30 2.43
CA THR A 254 10.68 -2.68 3.65
C THR A 254 11.63 -1.57 4.11
N ALA A 255 12.42 -1.00 3.21
CA ALA A 255 13.31 0.11 3.53
C ALA A 255 12.55 1.32 4.07
N MET A 256 11.38 1.62 3.48
CA MET A 256 10.50 2.69 3.96
C MET A 256 9.94 2.41 5.36
N GLN A 257 9.53 1.17 5.64
CA GLN A 257 9.09 0.78 6.98
C GLN A 257 10.19 1.00 8.02
N LEU A 258 11.44 0.63 7.71
CA LEU A 258 12.58 0.83 8.62
C LEU A 258 12.91 2.32 8.84
N LEU A 259 12.80 3.13 7.78
CA LEU A 259 12.97 4.59 7.89
C LEU A 259 11.90 5.20 8.80
N TRP A 260 10.64 4.79 8.66
CA TRP A 260 9.54 5.24 9.52
C TRP A 260 9.64 4.68 10.94
N ALA A 261 10.08 3.43 11.12
CA ALA A 261 10.35 2.83 12.43
C ALA A 261 11.35 3.69 13.22
N SER A 262 12.41 4.17 12.55
CA SER A 262 13.38 5.06 13.19
C SER A 262 12.73 6.36 13.70
N LYS A 263 11.70 6.88 13.02
CA LYS A 263 10.95 8.08 13.45
C LYS A 263 10.05 7.75 14.63
N VAL A 264 9.36 6.61 14.60
CA VAL A 264 8.50 6.13 15.69
C VAL A 264 9.32 5.93 16.96
N VAL A 265 10.45 5.20 16.89
CA VAL A 265 11.35 4.97 18.03
C VAL A 265 11.89 6.29 18.58
N LYS A 266 12.36 7.21 17.73
CA LYS A 266 12.80 8.55 18.18
C LYS A 266 11.69 9.30 18.89
N SER A 267 10.46 9.25 18.39
CA SER A 267 9.31 9.90 19.03
C SER A 267 8.98 9.27 20.38
N LEU A 268 9.07 7.95 20.52
CA LEU A 268 8.86 7.24 21.80
C LEU A 268 9.94 7.56 22.82
N LEU A 269 11.22 7.50 22.43
CA LEU A 269 12.35 7.83 23.31
C LEU A 269 12.27 9.28 23.82
N LYS A 270 11.80 10.20 22.97
CA LYS A 270 11.54 11.58 23.38
C LYS A 270 10.37 11.68 24.37
N ALA A 271 9.28 10.95 24.13
CA ALA A 271 8.13 10.91 25.05
C ALA A 271 8.49 10.34 26.43
N LEU A 272 9.44 9.40 26.48
CA LEU A 272 9.98 8.81 27.71
C LEU A 272 11.06 9.67 28.39
N GLY A 273 11.42 10.83 27.83
CA GLY A 273 12.47 11.70 28.39
C GLY A 273 13.90 11.17 28.23
N LEU A 274 14.10 10.11 27.45
CA LEU A 274 15.41 9.47 27.24
C LEU A 274 16.29 10.21 26.23
N THR A 275 15.71 11.15 25.46
CA THR A 275 16.45 12.00 24.52
C THR A 275 16.00 13.45 24.66
N SER A 276 16.94 14.38 24.70
CA SER A 276 16.64 15.82 24.74
C SER A 276 16.32 16.37 23.36
N SER A 277 15.32 17.26 23.28
CA SER A 277 15.07 18.05 22.07
C SER A 277 16.28 18.96 21.83
N LYS A 278 16.90 18.93 20.64
CA LYS A 278 17.87 19.97 20.26
C LYS A 278 17.18 21.33 20.41
N LYS A 279 17.64 22.18 21.33
CA LYS A 279 17.27 23.60 21.33
C LYS A 279 17.65 24.13 19.95
N LYS A 280 16.68 24.67 19.20
CA LYS A 280 17.02 25.49 18.03
C LYS A 280 17.85 26.65 18.56
N SER A 281 19.13 26.68 18.24
CA SER A 281 19.93 27.89 18.36
C SER A 281 19.27 28.93 17.46
N VAL A 282 18.74 29.98 18.10
CA VAL A 282 18.19 31.16 17.44
C VAL A 282 19.29 31.87 16.67
#